data_AF-A0AAN7WE71-F1
#
_entry.id   AF-A0AAN7WE71-F1
#
_cell.length_a   1.000
_cell.length_b   1.000
_cell.length_c   1.000
_cell.angle_alpha   90.00
_cell.angle_beta   90.00
_cell.angle_gamma   90.00
#
_symmetry.space_group_name_H-M   'P 1'
#
loop_
_entity.id
_entity.type
_entity.pdbx_description
1 polymer ?
#
loop_
_entity_poly.entity_id
_entity_poly.type
_entity_poly.pdbx_seq_one_letter_code
_entity_poly.pdbx_strand_id
1 'polypeptide(L)'
;MSSLQFFQLNKDTLFEHIFERYVRLEDNINDLKQDLGIQNRNRNQIEINIEPSDEQQQYIASIKNNKNKQQTKKNLKRGRRRRSGKRKQDLEINPDTQKALGTTNTASISIVKNTFSFIVDQSLTSLNSSRDNNNSTTGYVLWSITPFFLKWLLYDPAANVFRSGISNYPLERESLEEEEVDTPLKKDNPYVQISSILNLQSISNKEIAKDSKEDHKKCVIELGSGISGILPIVLGNYVDYYIGTDQQGILNKLKYNIKENCSQIILREIYSKSLNIEPCGDDSSIVEKNDTDTERKALERPKLFLEIECIDWETFKLDNESISSLYPSLDTMKQLESKTVYIVAMDVIYNDFLIKPFLNTIQQLRAYYLEDDNNGSVTVVILIGVHLRSQEVVTTFLEQAIEQDTWSVYSIDTLEWKKSRFNLYMIK
;
A
#
# COMPACT_ATOMS: atom_id res chain seq x y z
N MET A 1 18.42 -8.75 9.22
CA MET A 1 17.08 -8.54 8.65
C MET A 1 16.73 -7.09 8.97
N SER A 2 16.44 -6.27 7.97
CA SER A 2 16.01 -4.89 8.21
C SER A 2 14.68 -4.91 8.95
N SER A 3 14.65 -4.41 10.18
CA SER A 3 13.40 -4.14 10.89
C SER A 3 12.73 -2.95 10.20
N LEU A 4 11.42 -3.08 9.98
CA LEU A 4 10.58 -1.93 9.69
C LEU A 4 10.50 -1.08 10.97
N GLN A 5 10.61 0.23 10.83
CA GLN A 5 10.54 1.17 11.96
C GLN A 5 9.43 2.17 11.71
N PHE A 6 8.69 2.49 12.78
CA PHE A 6 7.71 3.57 12.79
C PHE A 6 8.17 4.60 13.81
N PHE A 7 8.44 5.81 13.33
CA PHE A 7 8.75 6.95 14.16
C PHE A 7 7.54 7.88 14.16
N GLN A 8 6.94 8.09 15.32
CA GLN A 8 5.85 9.06 15.44
C GLN A 8 6.46 10.46 15.43
N LEU A 9 5.99 11.31 14.53
CA LEU A 9 6.46 12.68 14.38
C LEU A 9 5.53 13.61 15.15
N ASN A 10 6.13 14.53 15.90
CA ASN A 10 5.44 15.62 16.58
C ASN A 10 6.26 16.91 16.43
N LYS A 11 5.82 18.00 17.08
CA LYS A 11 6.49 19.30 16.98
C LYS A 11 7.94 19.28 17.49
N ASP A 12 8.26 18.37 18.40
CA ASP A 12 9.59 18.27 19.02
C ASP A 12 10.53 17.38 18.19
N THR A 13 10.02 16.29 17.59
CA THR A 13 10.84 15.31 16.83
C THR A 13 10.94 15.60 15.34
N LEU A 14 10.11 16.51 14.81
CA LEU A 14 10.03 16.79 13.37
C LEU A 14 11.37 17.24 12.76
N PHE A 15 12.00 18.25 13.37
CA PHE A 15 13.20 18.86 12.79
C PHE A 15 14.41 17.93 12.86
N GLU A 16 14.51 17.13 13.92
CA GLU A 16 15.52 16.08 14.06
C GLU A 16 15.33 15.01 12.98
N HIS A 17 14.11 14.49 12.81
CA HIS A 17 13.79 13.54 11.74
C HIS A 17 14.17 14.07 10.35
N ILE A 18 13.81 15.32 10.04
CA ILE A 18 14.17 15.95 8.78
C ILE A 18 15.69 16.05 8.62
N PHE A 19 16.38 16.58 9.64
CA PHE A 19 17.83 16.73 9.62
C PHE A 19 18.53 15.38 9.41
N GLU A 20 18.22 14.37 10.22
CA GLU A 20 18.78 13.03 10.08
C GLU A 20 18.55 12.47 8.68
N ARG A 21 17.36 12.68 8.12
CA ARG A 21 17.03 12.10 6.84
C ARG A 21 17.81 12.74 5.69
N TYR A 22 17.99 14.05 5.70
CA TYR A 22 18.77 14.77 4.70
C TYR A 22 20.28 14.52 4.86
N VAL A 23 20.80 14.39 6.08
CA VAL A 23 22.19 13.94 6.30
C VAL A 23 22.41 12.56 5.69
N ARG A 24 21.52 11.59 5.98
CA ARG A 24 21.59 10.25 5.37
C ARG A 24 21.47 10.28 3.84
N LEU A 25 20.70 11.22 3.29
CA LEU A 25 20.57 11.39 1.85
C LEU A 25 21.91 11.84 1.23
N GLU A 26 22.58 12.80 1.87
CA GLU A 26 23.91 13.27 1.47
C GLU A 26 24.98 12.17 1.59
N ASP A 27 24.95 11.37 2.67
CA ASP A 27 25.88 10.26 2.85
C ASP A 27 25.81 9.22 1.72
N ASN A 28 24.62 9.05 1.12
CA ASN A 28 24.39 8.09 0.03
C ASN A 28 24.46 8.73 -1.36
N ILE A 29 24.83 10.02 -1.49
CA ILE A 29 24.69 10.77 -2.75
C ILE A 29 25.48 10.18 -3.93
N ASN A 30 26.58 9.47 -3.64
CA ASN A 30 27.43 8.84 -4.65
C ASN A 30 26.81 7.57 -5.25
N ASP A 31 25.96 6.87 -4.48
CA ASP A 31 25.28 5.64 -4.90
C ASP A 31 23.89 5.92 -5.50
N LEU A 32 23.45 7.17 -5.43
CA LEU A 32 22.13 7.62 -5.85
C LEU A 32 22.17 8.31 -7.21
N LYS A 33 21.16 8.04 -8.04
CA LYS A 33 21.00 8.77 -9.31
C LYS A 33 20.75 10.25 -9.05
N GLN A 34 21.54 11.12 -9.66
CA GLN A 34 21.38 12.57 -9.56
C GLN A 34 20.45 13.10 -10.68
N ASP A 35 19.19 12.65 -10.67
CA ASP A 35 18.15 13.10 -11.59
C ASP A 35 16.93 13.69 -10.85
N LEU A 36 15.91 14.19 -11.56
CA LEU A 36 14.72 14.73 -10.89
C LEU A 36 13.75 13.64 -10.38
N GLY A 37 14.08 12.35 -10.53
CA GLY A 37 13.23 11.23 -10.13
C GLY A 37 12.25 10.75 -11.20
N ILE A 38 12.34 11.26 -12.44
CA ILE A 38 11.56 10.75 -13.58
C ILE A 38 12.15 9.42 -14.03
N GLN A 39 11.32 8.38 -14.16
CA GLN A 39 11.77 7.02 -14.48
C GLN A 39 12.56 6.93 -15.80
N ASN A 40 12.13 7.66 -16.83
CA ASN A 40 12.90 7.84 -18.07
C ASN A 40 12.58 9.21 -18.66
N ARG A 41 13.61 9.96 -19.06
CA ARG A 41 13.47 11.34 -19.57
C ARG A 41 13.61 11.46 -21.08
N ASN A 42 13.92 10.36 -21.76
CA ASN A 42 14.35 10.38 -23.16
C ASN A 42 13.33 9.71 -24.09
N ARG A 43 12.29 9.09 -23.53
CA ARG A 43 11.30 8.35 -24.31
C ARG A 43 9.90 8.72 -23.87
N ASN A 44 8.99 8.88 -24.83
CA ASN A 44 7.57 9.03 -24.54
C ASN A 44 6.88 7.69 -24.28
N GLN A 45 7.50 6.55 -24.62
CA GLN A 45 6.98 5.24 -24.26
C GLN A 45 8.06 4.48 -23.51
N ILE A 46 7.68 3.88 -22.38
CA ILE A 46 8.61 3.19 -21.48
C ILE A 46 8.06 1.81 -21.13
N GLU A 47 8.95 0.82 -21.12
CA GLU A 47 8.67 -0.49 -20.56
C GLU A 47 9.13 -0.56 -19.12
N ILE A 48 8.27 -1.06 -18.23
CA ILE A 48 8.54 -1.15 -16.80
C ILE A 48 8.12 -2.51 -16.27
N ASN A 49 9.02 -3.15 -15.53
CA ASN A 49 8.74 -4.40 -14.82
C ASN A 49 8.70 -4.18 -13.30
N ILE A 50 7.62 -4.65 -12.69
CA ILE A 50 7.45 -4.80 -11.25
C ILE A 50 7.66 -6.27 -10.93
N GLU A 51 8.86 -6.61 -10.51
CA GLU A 51 9.30 -7.96 -10.19
C GLU A 51 10.28 -7.92 -9.02
N PRO A 52 10.39 -9.02 -8.24
CA PRO A 52 11.32 -9.08 -7.12
C PRO A 52 12.77 -9.06 -7.60
N SER A 53 13.64 -8.37 -6.86
CA SER A 53 15.09 -8.40 -7.08
C SER A 53 15.67 -9.81 -6.85
N ASP A 54 16.88 -10.08 -7.34
CA ASP A 54 17.55 -11.37 -7.12
C ASP A 54 17.67 -11.72 -5.63
N GLU A 55 17.98 -10.74 -4.79
CA GLU A 55 18.04 -10.91 -3.33
C GLU A 55 16.67 -11.28 -2.75
N GLN A 56 15.61 -10.61 -3.18
CA GLN A 56 14.24 -10.91 -2.76
C GLN A 56 13.81 -12.30 -3.25
N GLN A 57 14.16 -12.69 -4.47
CA GLN A 57 13.89 -14.02 -5.01
C GLN A 57 14.59 -15.13 -4.21
N GLN A 58 15.87 -14.93 -3.88
CA GLN A 58 16.64 -15.85 -3.03
C GLN A 58 16.02 -15.97 -1.64
N TYR A 59 15.63 -14.85 -1.03
CA TYR A 59 14.95 -14.84 0.25
C TYR A 59 13.61 -15.61 0.21
N ILE A 60 12.77 -15.33 -0.79
CA ILE A 60 11.50 -16.03 -1.02
C ILE A 60 11.74 -17.55 -1.19
N ALA A 61 12.78 -17.94 -1.92
CA ALA A 61 13.15 -19.35 -2.09
C ALA A 61 13.60 -20.00 -0.77
N SER A 62 14.35 -19.27 0.07
CA SER A 62 14.81 -19.77 1.38
C SER A 62 13.66 -20.11 2.33
N ILE A 63 12.59 -19.31 2.35
CA ILE A 63 11.39 -19.55 3.17
C ILE A 63 10.69 -20.84 2.73
N LYS A 64 10.58 -21.09 1.42
CA LYS A 64 9.97 -22.33 0.89
C LYS A 64 10.72 -23.57 1.37
N ASN A 65 12.05 -23.53 1.30
CA ASN A 65 12.90 -24.64 1.75
C ASN A 65 12.73 -24.93 3.25
N ASN A 66 12.57 -23.89 4.08
CA ASN A 66 12.33 -24.03 5.51
C ASN A 66 10.94 -24.60 5.83
N LYS A 67 9.88 -24.14 5.14
CA LYS A 67 8.52 -24.71 5.27
C LYS A 67 8.49 -26.20 4.89
N ASN A 68 9.13 -26.55 3.77
CA ASN A 68 9.24 -27.94 3.32
C ASN A 68 9.94 -28.82 4.36
N LYS A 69 11.11 -28.40 4.88
CA LYS A 69 11.86 -29.12 5.93
C LYS A 69 11.06 -29.29 7.23
N GLN A 70 10.29 -28.28 7.65
CA GLN A 70 9.43 -28.36 8.83
C GLN A 70 8.27 -29.34 8.63
N GLN A 71 7.69 -29.38 7.43
CA GLN A 71 6.62 -30.32 7.07
C GLN A 71 7.14 -31.76 6.99
N THR A 72 8.34 -31.99 6.43
CA THR A 72 9.01 -33.31 6.48
C THR A 72 9.27 -33.74 7.91
N LYS A 73 9.78 -32.86 8.79
CA LYS A 73 10.00 -33.16 10.21
C LYS A 73 8.70 -33.47 10.98
N LYS A 74 7.61 -32.76 10.70
CA LYS A 74 6.27 -33.07 11.26
C LYS A 74 5.76 -34.44 10.78
N ASN A 75 5.97 -34.79 9.51
CA ASN A 75 5.61 -36.10 8.96
C ASN A 75 6.47 -37.24 9.53
N LEU A 76 7.78 -37.05 9.72
CA LEU A 76 8.67 -37.98 10.44
C LEU A 76 8.20 -38.21 11.89
N LYS A 77 7.79 -37.14 12.61
CA LYS A 77 7.30 -37.24 14.01
C LYS A 77 5.94 -37.94 14.11
N ARG A 78 5.01 -37.69 13.16
CA ARG A 78 3.73 -38.42 13.07
C ARG A 78 3.93 -39.89 12.71
N GLY A 79 4.90 -40.22 11.85
CA GLY A 79 5.30 -41.59 11.54
C GLY A 79 5.88 -42.36 12.73
N ARG A 80 6.66 -41.69 13.61
CA ARG A 80 7.21 -42.31 14.84
C ARG A 80 6.16 -42.52 15.94
N ARG A 81 5.17 -41.63 16.09
CA ARG A 81 4.09 -41.80 17.09
C ARG A 81 3.15 -42.98 16.79
N ARG A 82 3.04 -43.43 15.54
CA ARG A 82 2.28 -44.63 15.17
C ARG A 82 3.00 -45.96 15.45
N ARG A 83 4.27 -45.95 15.88
CA ARG A 83 5.09 -47.17 16.11
C ARG A 83 5.57 -47.38 17.55
N SER A 84 5.17 -46.57 18.52
CA SER A 84 5.54 -46.81 19.93
C SER A 84 4.35 -46.68 20.88
N GLY A 85 3.55 -47.74 20.97
CA GLY A 85 2.75 -47.99 22.15
C GLY A 85 3.66 -48.43 23.29
N LYS A 86 4.09 -47.50 24.15
CA LYS A 86 4.57 -47.80 25.50
C LYS A 86 4.52 -46.54 26.37
N ARG A 87 3.76 -46.64 27.46
CA ARG A 87 3.65 -45.69 28.58
C ARG A 87 5.01 -45.19 29.06
N LYS A 88 5.15 -43.88 29.23
CA LYS A 88 6.08 -43.18 30.16
C LYS A 88 5.34 -41.88 30.55
N GLN A 89 4.68 -41.84 31.71
CA GLN A 89 5.19 -41.39 33.02
C GLN A 89 5.71 -39.96 32.98
N ASP A 90 4.97 -39.11 33.68
CA ASP A 90 5.08 -37.67 33.77
C ASP A 90 6.40 -37.24 34.43
N LEU A 91 7.06 -36.28 33.79
CA LEU A 91 8.12 -35.48 34.39
C LEU A 91 7.72 -34.02 34.18
N GLU A 92 7.28 -33.39 35.26
CA GLU A 92 7.01 -31.96 35.35
C GLU A 92 8.29 -31.19 35.00
N ILE A 93 8.19 -30.32 33.99
CA ILE A 93 9.22 -29.32 33.70
C ILE A 93 8.70 -27.98 34.23
N ASN A 94 9.49 -27.42 35.13
CA ASN A 94 9.32 -26.18 35.87
C ASN A 94 8.91 -24.97 34.97
N PRO A 95 7.88 -24.16 35.30
CA PRO A 95 7.37 -23.09 34.43
C PRO A 95 8.28 -21.85 34.27
N ASP A 96 9.35 -21.70 35.07
CA ASP A 96 10.02 -20.41 35.25
C ASP A 96 11.25 -20.14 34.35
N THR A 97 11.39 -20.81 33.20
CA THR A 97 12.48 -20.51 32.23
C THR A 97 11.99 -20.03 30.86
N GLN A 98 10.71 -19.65 30.72
CA GLN A 98 10.16 -19.07 29.48
C GLN A 98 9.95 -17.53 29.52
N LYS A 99 10.61 -16.83 30.45
CA LYS A 99 10.57 -15.36 30.54
C LYS A 99 11.90 -14.72 30.14
N ALA A 100 12.33 -14.88 28.88
CA ALA A 100 13.45 -14.07 28.33
C ALA A 100 13.63 -14.14 26.79
N LEU A 101 12.72 -14.74 26.03
CA LEU A 101 12.70 -14.59 24.57
C LEU A 101 11.27 -14.22 24.17
N GLY A 102 11.07 -12.95 23.79
CA GLY A 102 9.84 -12.49 23.17
C GLY A 102 9.55 -13.38 21.96
N THR A 103 8.61 -14.30 22.12
CA THR A 103 8.01 -15.02 21.00
C THR A 103 7.20 -14.01 20.22
N THR A 104 7.85 -13.32 19.29
CA THR A 104 7.18 -12.77 18.13
C THR A 104 6.46 -13.96 17.50
N ASN A 105 5.13 -13.95 17.60
CA ASN A 105 4.30 -14.84 16.79
C ASN A 105 4.86 -14.72 15.37
N THR A 106 5.44 -15.80 14.84
CA THR A 106 5.96 -15.83 13.48
C THR A 106 4.76 -15.69 12.56
N ALA A 107 4.35 -14.45 12.31
CA ALA A 107 3.33 -14.12 11.34
C ALA A 107 3.73 -14.82 10.05
N SER A 108 2.86 -15.67 9.54
CA SER A 108 3.09 -16.36 8.29
C SER A 108 3.34 -15.32 7.21
N ILE A 109 4.59 -15.14 6.79
CA ILE A 109 4.96 -14.16 5.77
C ILE A 109 4.10 -14.42 4.54
N SER A 110 3.30 -13.42 4.19
CA SER A 110 2.47 -13.43 2.99
C SER A 110 3.35 -12.97 1.84
N ILE A 111 3.64 -13.91 0.94
CA ILE A 111 4.56 -13.70 -0.18
C ILE A 111 3.73 -13.50 -1.45
N VAL A 112 3.76 -12.28 -1.97
CA VAL A 112 3.29 -11.99 -3.32
C VAL A 112 4.31 -12.55 -4.31
N LYS A 113 3.84 -13.23 -5.35
CA LYS A 113 4.69 -13.90 -6.35
C LYS A 113 4.51 -13.36 -7.76
N ASN A 114 3.42 -12.64 -8.00
CA ASN A 114 3.08 -12.13 -9.31
C ASN A 114 4.07 -11.03 -9.68
N THR A 115 4.47 -11.04 -10.94
CA THR A 115 5.25 -9.99 -11.59
C THR A 115 4.34 -9.27 -12.58
N PHE A 116 4.67 -8.02 -12.87
CA PHE A 116 3.86 -7.19 -13.76
C PHE A 116 4.76 -6.48 -14.75
N SER A 117 4.33 -6.42 -16.00
CA SER A 117 5.03 -5.75 -17.09
C SER A 117 4.11 -4.72 -17.73
N PHE A 118 4.64 -3.51 -17.91
CA PHE A 118 3.89 -2.36 -18.36
C PHE A 118 4.53 -1.73 -19.58
N ILE A 119 3.69 -1.23 -20.49
CA ILE A 119 4.05 -0.22 -21.47
C ILE A 119 3.32 1.06 -21.06
N VAL A 120 4.07 2.07 -20.64
CA VAL A 120 3.51 3.37 -20.22
C VAL A 120 3.85 4.41 -21.26
N ASP A 121 2.83 5.06 -21.80
CA ASP A 121 3.02 6.25 -22.61
C ASP A 121 2.99 7.50 -21.72
N GLN A 122 4.04 8.30 -21.82
CA GLN A 122 4.23 9.58 -21.17
C GLN A 122 4.37 10.77 -22.10
N SER A 123 4.17 11.97 -21.58
CA SER A 123 4.25 13.23 -22.33
C SER A 123 5.29 14.17 -21.74
N LEU A 124 6.52 14.07 -22.23
CA LEU A 124 7.62 14.95 -21.84
C LEU A 124 7.40 16.40 -22.32
N THR A 125 6.67 16.58 -23.42
CA THR A 125 6.31 17.90 -23.93
C THR A 125 5.28 18.58 -23.03
N SER A 126 4.23 17.85 -22.61
CA SER A 126 3.21 18.40 -21.71
C SER A 126 3.77 18.70 -20.33
N LEU A 127 4.76 17.93 -19.85
CA LEU A 127 5.46 18.22 -18.60
C LEU A 127 6.08 19.63 -18.59
N ASN A 128 6.62 20.09 -19.72
CA ASN A 128 7.32 21.38 -19.83
C ASN A 128 6.46 22.48 -20.49
N SER A 129 5.18 22.23 -20.75
CA SER A 129 4.33 23.12 -21.55
C SER A 129 3.48 24.02 -20.67
N SER A 130 3.92 25.26 -20.47
CA SER A 130 3.12 26.30 -19.79
C SER A 130 1.76 26.56 -20.45
N ARG A 131 1.61 26.23 -21.74
CA ARG A 131 0.34 26.37 -22.46
C ARG A 131 -0.65 25.26 -22.14
N ASP A 132 -0.18 24.03 -21.97
CA ASP A 132 -1.06 22.86 -21.88
C ASP A 132 -1.38 22.48 -20.42
N ASN A 133 -0.52 22.87 -19.46
CA ASN A 133 -0.74 22.56 -18.04
C ASN A 133 -0.60 23.77 -17.10
N ASN A 134 -0.30 24.98 -17.59
CA ASN A 134 -0.02 26.17 -16.75
C ASN A 134 1.00 25.91 -15.62
N ASN A 135 1.88 24.92 -15.79
CA ASN A 135 2.76 24.35 -14.76
C ASN A 135 2.05 23.87 -13.47
N SER A 136 0.74 23.57 -13.53
CA SER A 136 -0.09 23.18 -12.38
C SER A 136 0.08 21.71 -11.98
N THR A 137 0.62 20.87 -12.87
CA THR A 137 0.80 19.44 -12.59
C THR A 137 2.01 18.86 -13.30
N THR A 138 2.67 17.95 -12.60
CA THR A 138 3.79 17.17 -13.11
C THR A 138 3.39 15.74 -13.49
N GLY A 139 2.09 15.43 -13.45
CA GLY A 139 1.52 14.09 -13.66
C GLY A 139 1.68 13.51 -15.06
N TYR A 140 2.44 14.13 -15.97
CA TYR A 140 2.64 13.70 -17.36
C TYR A 140 3.77 12.68 -17.57
N VAL A 141 4.40 12.21 -16.50
CA VAL A 141 5.50 11.24 -16.55
C VAL A 141 5.37 10.21 -15.44
N LEU A 142 6.06 9.08 -15.60
CA LEU A 142 6.19 8.12 -14.51
C LEU A 142 7.30 8.56 -13.55
N TRP A 143 6.91 8.82 -12.31
CA TRP A 143 7.83 9.06 -11.20
C TRP A 143 8.38 7.75 -10.65
N SER A 144 9.69 7.72 -10.36
CA SER A 144 10.43 6.52 -9.94
C SER A 144 10.04 5.99 -8.55
N ILE A 145 9.42 6.82 -7.70
CA ILE A 145 8.93 6.37 -6.39
C ILE A 145 7.78 5.37 -6.52
N THR A 146 6.93 5.47 -7.54
CA THR A 146 5.80 4.55 -7.75
C THR A 146 6.24 3.10 -7.95
N PRO A 147 7.13 2.77 -8.91
CA PRO A 147 7.65 1.41 -9.05
C PRO A 147 8.51 0.99 -7.86
N PHE A 148 9.22 1.91 -7.21
CA PHE A 148 9.98 1.64 -5.98
C PHE A 148 9.05 1.18 -4.84
N PHE A 149 7.99 1.95 -4.56
CA PHE A 149 6.98 1.65 -3.55
C PHE A 149 6.30 0.31 -3.82
N LEU A 150 5.92 0.03 -5.07
CA LEU A 150 5.29 -1.25 -5.42
C LEU A 150 6.22 -2.44 -5.20
N LYS A 151 7.49 -2.34 -5.61
CA LYS A 151 8.48 -3.41 -5.37
C LYS A 151 8.69 -3.63 -3.87
N TRP A 152 8.80 -2.56 -3.10
CA TRP A 152 8.88 -2.65 -1.64
C TRP A 152 7.63 -3.31 -1.05
N LEU A 153 6.44 -2.80 -1.37
CA LEU A 153 5.18 -3.28 -0.82
C LEU A 153 4.91 -4.75 -1.14
N LEU A 154 5.24 -5.22 -2.34
CA LEU A 154 4.95 -6.59 -2.76
C LEU A 154 6.02 -7.59 -2.31
N TYR A 155 7.29 -7.22 -2.41
CA TYR A 155 8.40 -8.19 -2.32
C TYR A 155 9.32 -7.99 -1.13
N ASP A 156 9.37 -6.79 -0.53
CA ASP A 156 10.21 -6.55 0.63
C ASP A 156 9.63 -7.27 1.87
N PRO A 157 10.43 -8.04 2.61
CA PRO A 157 9.97 -8.71 3.84
C PRO A 157 9.47 -7.74 4.90
N ALA A 158 10.07 -6.55 5.02
CA ALA A 158 9.69 -5.52 6.00
C ALA A 158 8.27 -4.99 5.73
N ALA A 159 7.84 -4.93 4.47
CA ALA A 159 6.49 -4.51 4.11
C ALA A 159 5.39 -5.54 4.42
N ASN A 160 5.73 -6.71 5.01
CA ASN A 160 4.73 -7.73 5.37
C ASN A 160 3.66 -7.19 6.33
N VAL A 161 3.97 -6.20 7.16
CA VAL A 161 2.98 -5.58 8.06
C VAL A 161 1.84 -4.93 7.29
N PHE A 162 2.11 -4.35 6.11
CA PHE A 162 1.09 -3.76 5.26
C PHE A 162 0.33 -4.83 4.47
N ARG A 163 0.98 -5.95 4.14
CA ARG A 163 0.35 -7.07 3.39
C ARG A 163 -0.55 -7.96 4.24
N SER A 164 -0.30 -8.06 5.54
CA SER A 164 -1.04 -8.94 6.45
C SER A 164 -1.77 -8.21 7.56
N GLY A 165 -1.45 -6.94 7.79
CA GLY A 165 -1.89 -6.19 8.95
C GLY A 165 -1.19 -6.66 10.24
N ILE A 166 -1.21 -5.80 11.26
CA ILE A 166 -0.74 -6.08 12.62
C ILE A 166 -1.45 -5.15 13.60
N SER A 167 -1.92 -5.68 14.73
CA SER A 167 -2.65 -4.86 15.72
C SER A 167 -1.72 -4.07 16.65
N ASN A 168 -0.55 -4.61 16.99
CA ASN A 168 0.35 -4.03 17.99
C ASN A 168 1.80 -4.03 17.46
N TYR A 169 2.13 -3.12 16.53
CA TYR A 169 3.51 -2.94 16.09
C TYR A 169 4.22 -1.90 16.98
N PRO A 170 5.39 -2.19 17.58
CA PRO A 170 6.06 -1.25 18.47
C PRO A 170 6.53 0.00 17.72
N LEU A 171 6.32 1.17 18.30
CA LEU A 171 6.94 2.41 17.85
C LEU A 171 8.40 2.44 18.28
N GLU A 172 9.28 2.92 17.41
CA GLU A 172 10.64 3.26 17.82
C GLU A 172 10.61 4.55 18.64
N ARG A 173 11.44 4.59 19.68
CA ARG A 173 11.66 5.78 20.50
C ARG A 173 13.14 6.11 20.42
N GLU A 174 13.46 7.38 20.18
CA GLU A 174 14.81 7.86 20.45
C GLU A 174 15.06 7.73 21.95
N SER A 175 16.24 7.20 22.29
CA SER A 175 16.71 7.07 23.66
C SER A 175 17.03 8.46 24.21
N LEU A 176 16.01 9.18 24.64
CA LEU A 176 16.19 10.33 25.52
C LEU A 176 16.72 9.78 26.85
N GLU A 177 17.87 10.29 27.29
CA GLU A 177 18.38 10.04 28.63
C GLU A 177 17.26 10.33 29.63
N GLU A 178 16.98 9.38 30.52
CA GLU A 178 15.89 9.46 31.50
C GLU A 178 16.18 10.60 32.50
N GLU A 179 15.80 11.84 32.17
CA GLU A 179 15.57 12.84 33.19
C GLU A 179 14.19 12.59 33.80
N GLU A 180 14.18 12.21 35.09
CA GLU A 180 12.98 12.09 35.92
C GLU A 180 12.25 13.44 35.99
N VAL A 181 11.34 13.70 35.04
CA VAL A 181 10.39 14.80 35.15
C VAL A 181 9.02 14.24 35.52
N ASP A 182 8.67 14.45 36.79
CA ASP A 182 7.43 14.06 37.45
C ASP A 182 6.22 14.86 36.91
N THR A 183 5.84 14.62 35.65
CA THR A 183 4.58 15.12 35.08
C THR A 183 3.81 13.99 34.39
N PRO A 184 2.49 13.84 34.65
CA PRO A 184 1.68 12.83 33.99
C PRO A 184 1.29 13.32 32.59
N LEU A 185 2.27 13.37 31.68
CA LEU A 185 2.02 13.48 30.25
C LEU A 185 1.35 12.18 29.79
N LYS A 186 0.25 12.31 29.03
CA LYS A 186 -0.48 11.20 28.40
C LYS A 186 0.56 10.25 27.78
N LYS A 187 0.73 9.05 28.33
CA LYS A 187 1.58 8.03 27.74
C LYS A 187 0.96 7.64 26.40
N ASP A 188 1.47 8.21 25.31
CA ASP A 188 1.10 7.82 23.97
C ASP A 188 1.21 6.30 23.82
N ASN A 189 0.23 5.69 23.16
CA ASN A 189 0.19 4.25 22.95
C ASN A 189 1.50 3.80 22.27
N PRO A 190 2.34 2.96 22.90
CA PRO A 190 3.64 2.58 22.36
C PRO A 190 3.54 1.66 21.13
N TYR A 191 2.33 1.41 20.65
CA TYR A 191 2.07 0.55 19.51
C TYR A 191 1.21 1.25 18.47
N VAL A 192 1.49 0.96 17.20
CA VAL A 192 0.66 1.33 16.06
C VAL A 192 -0.07 0.11 15.51
N GLN A 193 -1.37 0.27 15.28
CA GLN A 193 -2.18 -0.69 14.54
C GLN A 193 -2.13 -0.39 13.05
N ILE A 194 -1.86 -1.40 12.24
CA ILE A 194 -1.79 -1.31 10.78
C ILE A 194 -2.75 -2.33 10.21
N SER A 195 -3.77 -1.87 9.49
CA SER A 195 -4.65 -2.77 8.74
C SER A 195 -3.95 -3.29 7.49
N SER A 196 -4.32 -4.44 6.96
CA SER A 196 -3.76 -4.86 5.67
C SER A 196 -4.29 -3.97 4.55
N ILE A 197 -3.43 -3.53 3.62
CA ILE A 197 -3.81 -2.92 2.34
C ILE A 197 -4.22 -3.99 1.30
N LEU A 198 -3.68 -5.21 1.41
CA LEU A 198 -3.92 -6.29 0.45
C LEU A 198 -4.95 -7.30 1.00
N ASN A 199 -5.92 -7.68 0.18
CA ASN A 199 -6.82 -8.81 0.43
C ASN A 199 -6.22 -10.08 -0.17
N LEU A 200 -5.28 -10.70 0.55
CA LEU A 200 -4.63 -11.94 0.13
C LEU A 200 -5.45 -13.20 0.44
N GLN A 201 -6.45 -13.10 1.33
CA GLN A 201 -7.26 -14.23 1.77
C GLN A 201 -8.29 -14.64 0.71
N SER A 202 -8.90 -13.67 0.03
CA SER A 202 -9.84 -13.93 -1.07
C SER A 202 -9.21 -14.68 -2.26
N ILE A 203 -7.88 -14.61 -2.39
CA ILE A 203 -7.09 -15.20 -3.48
C ILE A 203 -6.65 -16.64 -3.16
N SER A 204 -6.60 -17.03 -1.88
CA SER A 204 -6.24 -18.41 -1.51
C SER A 204 -7.45 -19.34 -1.58
N ASN A 205 -7.37 -20.39 -2.42
CA ASN A 205 -8.43 -21.39 -2.63
C ASN A 205 -9.13 -21.80 -1.32
N LYS A 206 -10.44 -21.54 -1.28
CA LYS A 206 -11.34 -21.75 -0.15
C LYS A 206 -11.48 -23.25 0.19
N GLU A 207 -10.68 -23.74 1.14
CA GLU A 207 -11.06 -24.92 1.93
C GLU A 207 -11.28 -24.62 3.41
N ILE A 208 -11.11 -23.36 3.87
CA ILE A 208 -11.19 -23.02 5.30
C ILE A 208 -12.32 -22.02 5.65
N ALA A 209 -12.95 -21.38 4.67
CA ALA A 209 -14.01 -20.38 4.94
C ALA A 209 -15.38 -21.04 5.15
N LYS A 210 -15.58 -21.75 6.27
CA LYS A 210 -16.92 -22.15 6.75
C LYS A 210 -17.41 -21.42 8.00
N ASP A 211 -16.60 -20.54 8.59
CA ASP A 211 -17.01 -19.63 9.67
C ASP A 211 -16.61 -18.19 9.28
N SER A 212 -17.35 -17.59 8.36
CA SER A 212 -17.06 -16.24 7.86
C SER A 212 -17.47 -15.19 8.89
N LYS A 213 -16.48 -14.64 9.62
CA LYS A 213 -16.48 -13.21 9.95
C LYS A 213 -16.70 -12.43 8.64
N GLU A 214 -17.49 -11.37 8.69
CA GLU A 214 -17.72 -10.44 7.57
C GLU A 214 -16.43 -10.18 6.75
N ASP A 215 -16.55 -10.22 5.43
CA ASP A 215 -15.44 -10.02 4.50
C ASP A 215 -15.03 -8.54 4.46
N HIS A 216 -14.09 -8.18 5.35
CA HIS A 216 -13.58 -6.81 5.50
C HIS A 216 -12.92 -6.32 4.20
N LYS A 217 -13.59 -5.42 3.47
CA LYS A 217 -13.18 -4.97 2.14
C LYS A 217 -11.93 -4.10 2.16
N LYS A 218 -11.13 -4.21 1.11
CA LYS A 218 -9.93 -3.38 0.89
C LYS A 218 -10.19 -2.40 -0.23
N CYS A 219 -10.11 -1.11 0.10
CA CYS A 219 -10.40 -0.01 -0.79
C CYS A 219 -9.17 0.91 -0.89
N VAL A 220 -8.87 1.40 -2.09
CA VAL A 220 -7.77 2.35 -2.31
C VAL A 220 -8.29 3.57 -3.07
N ILE A 221 -7.87 4.75 -2.64
CA ILE A 221 -8.02 6.02 -3.34
C ILE A 221 -6.62 6.54 -3.62
N GLU A 222 -6.28 6.75 -4.87
CA GLU A 222 -4.99 7.30 -5.28
C GLU A 222 -5.15 8.78 -5.62
N LEU A 223 -4.51 9.65 -4.85
CA LEU A 223 -4.43 11.08 -5.12
C LEU A 223 -3.19 11.38 -5.93
N GLY A 224 -3.36 12.04 -7.08
CA GLY A 224 -2.24 12.38 -7.97
C GLY A 224 -1.70 11.14 -8.68
N SER A 225 -2.59 10.38 -9.34
CA SER A 225 -2.23 9.14 -10.05
C SER A 225 -1.24 9.36 -11.19
N GLY A 226 -1.16 10.59 -11.69
CA GLY A 226 -0.53 10.94 -12.94
C GLY A 226 -1.14 10.14 -14.09
N ILE A 227 -0.44 10.09 -15.20
CA ILE A 227 -0.86 9.31 -16.38
C ILE A 227 -0.51 7.83 -16.27
N SER A 228 0.31 7.40 -15.29
CA SER A 228 1.04 6.14 -15.41
C SER A 228 0.17 4.89 -15.37
N GLY A 229 -0.90 4.89 -14.56
CA GLY A 229 -1.80 3.74 -14.40
C GLY A 229 -1.20 2.50 -13.76
N ILE A 230 0.02 2.55 -13.20
CA ILE A 230 0.69 1.37 -12.67
C ILE A 230 0.09 0.92 -11.33
N LEU A 231 -0.07 1.85 -10.37
CA LEU A 231 -0.68 1.55 -9.07
C LEU A 231 -2.08 0.91 -9.17
N PRO A 232 -3.05 1.44 -9.95
CA PRO A 232 -4.38 0.84 -10.05
C PRO A 232 -4.36 -0.59 -10.58
N ILE A 233 -3.46 -0.89 -11.52
CA ILE A 233 -3.32 -2.24 -12.08
C ILE A 233 -2.69 -3.19 -11.08
N VAL A 234 -1.57 -2.80 -10.46
CA VAL A 234 -0.84 -3.68 -9.53
C VAL A 234 -1.67 -3.93 -8.27
N LEU A 235 -2.16 -2.87 -7.62
CA LEU A 235 -2.96 -3.00 -6.40
C LEU A 235 -4.35 -3.56 -6.69
N GLY A 236 -4.92 -3.30 -7.87
CA GLY A 236 -6.19 -3.88 -8.33
C GLY A 236 -6.22 -5.41 -8.30
N ASN A 237 -5.08 -6.09 -8.38
CA ASN A 237 -5.01 -7.54 -8.19
C ASN A 237 -5.32 -7.99 -6.75
N TYR A 238 -5.29 -7.08 -5.78
CA TYR A 238 -5.34 -7.39 -4.35
C TYR A 238 -6.39 -6.61 -3.57
N VAL A 239 -7.11 -5.69 -4.19
CA VAL A 239 -8.14 -4.87 -3.52
C VAL A 239 -9.51 -5.07 -4.13
N ASP A 240 -10.55 -4.75 -3.38
CA ASP A 240 -11.95 -4.91 -3.79
C ASP A 240 -12.45 -3.68 -4.55
N TYR A 241 -11.96 -2.48 -4.20
CA TYR A 241 -12.31 -1.22 -4.85
C TYR A 241 -11.07 -0.34 -4.99
N TYR A 242 -10.85 0.26 -6.16
CA TYR A 242 -9.77 1.21 -6.42
C TYR A 242 -10.31 2.44 -7.14
N ILE A 243 -9.94 3.64 -6.67
CA ILE A 243 -10.26 4.90 -7.33
C ILE A 243 -8.96 5.63 -7.64
N GLY A 244 -8.61 5.77 -8.92
CA GLY A 244 -7.51 6.61 -9.36
C GLY A 244 -7.98 8.03 -9.64
N THR A 245 -7.32 9.04 -9.06
CA THR A 245 -7.72 10.43 -9.22
C THR A 245 -6.56 11.31 -9.64
N ASP A 246 -6.88 12.32 -10.45
CA ASP A 246 -5.98 13.41 -10.81
C ASP A 246 -6.80 14.59 -11.39
N GLN A 247 -6.13 15.64 -11.84
CA GLN A 247 -6.74 16.75 -12.56
C GLN A 247 -7.28 16.30 -13.93
N GLN A 248 -8.32 16.99 -14.42
CA GLN A 248 -9.02 16.64 -15.67
C GLN A 248 -8.10 16.45 -16.89
N GLY A 249 -7.04 17.24 -17.00
CA GLY A 249 -6.07 17.18 -18.10
C GLY A 249 -5.24 15.89 -18.15
N ILE A 250 -5.19 15.13 -17.05
CA ILE A 250 -4.40 13.90 -16.91
C ILE A 250 -5.25 12.65 -17.23
N LEU A 251 -6.55 12.70 -16.91
CA LEU A 251 -7.42 11.51 -16.88
C LEU A 251 -7.49 10.75 -18.20
N ASN A 252 -7.50 11.42 -19.34
CA ASN A 252 -7.59 10.74 -20.64
C ASN A 252 -6.38 9.83 -20.88
N LYS A 253 -5.17 10.31 -20.57
CA LYS A 253 -3.95 9.52 -20.76
C LYS A 253 -3.77 8.46 -19.67
N LEU A 254 -4.20 8.76 -18.43
CA LEU A 254 -4.31 7.76 -17.36
C LEU A 254 -5.22 6.59 -17.78
N LYS A 255 -6.45 6.88 -18.23
CA LYS A 255 -7.41 5.87 -18.69
C LYS A 255 -6.85 5.05 -19.86
N TYR A 256 -6.17 5.70 -20.81
CA TYR A 256 -5.48 5.03 -21.90
C TYR A 256 -4.44 4.03 -21.39
N ASN A 257 -3.48 4.47 -20.56
CA ASN A 257 -2.42 3.59 -20.05
C ASN A 257 -2.98 2.45 -19.21
N ILE A 258 -4.07 2.67 -18.45
CA ILE A 258 -4.74 1.59 -17.73
C ILE A 258 -5.29 0.55 -18.70
N LYS A 259 -6.05 0.97 -19.72
CA LYS A 259 -6.64 0.05 -20.71
C LYS A 259 -5.60 -0.79 -21.43
N GLU A 260 -4.49 -0.18 -21.86
CA GLU A 260 -3.40 -0.88 -22.55
C GLU A 260 -2.75 -1.97 -21.68
N ASN A 261 -2.82 -1.82 -20.35
CA ASN A 261 -2.17 -2.72 -19.41
C ASN A 261 -3.17 -3.53 -18.55
N CYS A 262 -4.48 -3.47 -18.82
CA CYS A 262 -5.52 -4.17 -18.05
C CYS A 262 -5.31 -5.69 -17.98
N SER A 263 -4.64 -6.28 -18.98
CA SER A 263 -4.31 -7.72 -18.99
C SER A 263 -3.40 -8.15 -17.83
N GLN A 264 -2.71 -7.21 -17.18
CA GLN A 264 -1.91 -7.44 -15.98
C GLN A 264 -2.78 -7.63 -14.71
N ILE A 265 -4.09 -7.37 -14.78
CA ILE A 265 -5.05 -7.72 -13.72
C ILE A 265 -5.47 -9.19 -13.90
N ILE A 266 -4.69 -10.07 -13.30
CA ILE A 266 -4.82 -11.52 -13.47
C ILE A 266 -5.58 -12.19 -12.32
N LEU A 267 -5.51 -11.64 -11.11
CA LEU A 267 -6.09 -12.24 -9.91
C LEU A 267 -7.55 -11.88 -9.68
N ARG A 268 -8.06 -10.86 -10.38
CA ARG A 268 -9.42 -10.34 -10.21
C ARG A 268 -10.12 -10.15 -11.54
N GLU A 269 -11.44 -10.15 -11.47
CA GLU A 269 -12.28 -9.71 -12.58
C GLU A 269 -12.56 -8.20 -12.43
N ILE A 270 -12.21 -7.42 -13.44
CA ILE A 270 -12.29 -5.96 -13.42
C ILE A 270 -13.66 -5.47 -13.91
N TYR A 271 -14.21 -4.50 -13.19
CA TYR A 271 -15.41 -3.75 -13.54
C TYR A 271 -15.09 -2.26 -13.45
N SER A 272 -15.46 -1.49 -14.48
CA SER A 272 -15.18 -0.06 -14.50
C SER A 272 -16.14 0.69 -15.40
N LYS A 273 -16.94 1.59 -14.83
CA LYS A 273 -17.78 2.51 -15.61
C LYS A 273 -16.92 3.56 -16.31
N SER A 274 -15.97 4.15 -15.61
CA SER A 274 -15.11 5.22 -16.12
C SER A 274 -14.16 4.78 -17.25
N LEU A 275 -13.87 3.48 -17.36
CA LEU A 275 -13.12 2.87 -18.47
C LEU A 275 -14.01 2.18 -19.51
N ASN A 276 -15.33 2.13 -19.34
CA ASN A 276 -16.26 1.35 -20.17
C ASN A 276 -15.89 -0.14 -20.22
N ILE A 277 -15.57 -0.73 -19.07
CA ILE A 277 -15.34 -2.16 -18.89
C ILE A 277 -16.55 -2.74 -18.16
N GLU A 278 -17.39 -3.39 -18.94
CA GLU A 278 -18.57 -4.09 -18.43
C GLU A 278 -18.19 -5.46 -17.85
N PRO A 279 -19.04 -6.04 -16.97
CA PRO A 279 -18.99 -7.47 -16.69
C PRO A 279 -18.83 -8.24 -17.98
N CYS A 280 -17.95 -9.24 -18.03
CA CYS A 280 -18.21 -10.30 -19.00
C CYS A 280 -19.58 -10.85 -18.61
N GLY A 281 -20.60 -10.59 -19.43
CA GLY A 281 -21.92 -11.15 -19.22
C GLY A 281 -21.80 -12.66 -19.08
N ASP A 282 -22.79 -13.29 -18.46
CA ASP A 282 -23.08 -14.73 -18.54
C ASP A 282 -23.41 -15.11 -20.00
N ASP A 283 -22.50 -14.79 -20.92
CA ASP A 283 -22.59 -15.12 -22.32
C ASP A 283 -22.24 -16.59 -22.42
N SER A 284 -23.27 -17.36 -22.09
CA SER A 284 -23.60 -18.68 -22.58
C SER A 284 -23.71 -18.70 -24.12
N SER A 285 -22.84 -17.97 -24.82
CA SER A 285 -22.62 -18.06 -26.25
C SER A 285 -21.70 -19.25 -26.51
N ILE A 286 -22.34 -20.43 -26.58
CA ILE A 286 -22.03 -21.52 -27.51
C ILE A 286 -20.52 -21.73 -27.73
N VAL A 287 -19.82 -22.24 -26.72
CA VAL A 287 -18.68 -23.10 -27.04
C VAL A 287 -19.29 -24.44 -27.42
N GLU A 288 -19.27 -24.75 -28.72
CA GLU A 288 -19.57 -26.09 -29.22
C GLU A 288 -18.80 -27.10 -28.36
N LYS A 289 -19.57 -27.98 -27.70
CA LYS A 289 -19.03 -29.09 -26.90
C LYS A 289 -18.29 -30.04 -27.84
N ASN A 290 -17.00 -29.79 -28.04
CA ASN A 290 -16.10 -30.86 -28.42
C ASN A 290 -15.76 -31.62 -27.14
N ASP A 291 -16.47 -32.75 -26.99
CA ASP A 291 -16.15 -33.83 -26.05
C ASP A 291 -14.71 -34.28 -26.27
N THR A 292 -13.79 -33.75 -25.46
CA THR A 292 -12.63 -34.46 -24.87
C THR A 292 -11.79 -33.42 -24.12
N ASP A 293 -12.02 -33.29 -22.81
CA ASP A 293 -10.98 -33.08 -21.78
C ASP A 293 -11.56 -32.35 -20.55
N THR A 294 -11.85 -33.15 -19.53
CA THR A 294 -11.70 -32.85 -18.10
C THR A 294 -12.07 -31.43 -17.60
N GLU A 295 -13.27 -31.33 -17.04
CA GLU A 295 -13.75 -30.33 -16.07
C GLU A 295 -12.68 -29.39 -15.47
N ARG A 296 -12.45 -28.25 -16.13
CA ARG A 296 -12.05 -27.01 -15.43
C ARG A 296 -13.26 -26.11 -15.40
N LYS A 297 -14.11 -26.22 -14.37
CA LYS A 297 -14.94 -25.08 -13.98
C LYS A 297 -13.98 -23.93 -13.73
N ALA A 298 -13.98 -22.91 -14.59
CA ALA A 298 -13.20 -21.71 -14.36
C ALA A 298 -13.61 -21.19 -12.97
N LEU A 299 -12.69 -21.17 -12.01
CA LEU A 299 -12.99 -20.59 -10.71
C LEU A 299 -13.33 -19.12 -10.93
N GLU A 300 -14.52 -18.71 -10.48
CA GLU A 300 -14.95 -17.32 -10.49
C GLU A 300 -13.92 -16.49 -9.73
N ARG A 301 -13.33 -15.49 -10.40
CA ARG A 301 -12.31 -14.64 -9.80
C ARG A 301 -13.00 -13.59 -8.91
N PRO A 302 -12.40 -13.22 -7.77
CA PRO A 302 -12.95 -12.13 -6.97
C PRO A 302 -13.00 -10.83 -7.77
N LYS A 303 -14.03 -10.02 -7.54
CA LYS A 303 -14.29 -8.78 -8.29
C LYS A 303 -13.37 -7.64 -7.86
N LEU A 304 -13.03 -6.76 -8.78
CA LEU A 304 -12.39 -5.47 -8.58
C LEU A 304 -13.27 -4.39 -9.22
N PHE A 305 -13.67 -3.39 -8.45
CA PHE A 305 -14.23 -2.16 -8.99
C PHE A 305 -13.10 -1.14 -9.16
N LEU A 306 -12.73 -0.81 -10.40
CA LEU A 306 -11.66 0.15 -10.70
C LEU A 306 -12.27 1.38 -11.36
N GLU A 307 -12.27 2.51 -10.67
CA GLU A 307 -12.82 3.76 -11.19
C GLU A 307 -11.78 4.86 -11.28
N ILE A 308 -12.00 5.80 -12.20
CA ILE A 308 -11.15 6.97 -12.43
C ILE A 308 -12.01 8.23 -12.37
N GLU A 309 -11.67 9.11 -11.43
CA GLU A 309 -12.43 10.34 -11.15
C GLU A 309 -11.52 11.59 -11.18
N CYS A 310 -12.13 12.74 -11.48
CA CYS A 310 -11.44 14.02 -11.46
C CYS A 310 -11.46 14.58 -10.04
N ILE A 311 -10.31 14.68 -9.39
CA ILE A 311 -10.18 15.40 -8.12
C ILE A 311 -9.07 16.43 -8.29
N ASP A 312 -9.44 17.70 -8.25
CA ASP A 312 -8.53 18.83 -8.21
C ASP A 312 -8.50 19.38 -6.78
N TRP A 313 -7.37 19.23 -6.09
CA TRP A 313 -7.25 19.54 -4.66
C TRP A 313 -7.56 21.00 -4.33
N GLU A 314 -7.32 21.94 -5.25
CA GLU A 314 -7.57 23.36 -5.04
C GLU A 314 -9.06 23.69 -5.00
N THR A 315 -9.87 22.88 -5.69
CA THR A 315 -11.32 23.11 -5.85
C THR A 315 -12.17 22.03 -5.20
N PHE A 316 -11.55 20.93 -4.74
CA PHE A 316 -12.23 19.78 -4.15
C PHE A 316 -13.00 20.15 -2.88
N LYS A 317 -14.30 19.89 -2.92
CA LYS A 317 -15.22 20.06 -1.80
C LYS A 317 -16.16 18.88 -1.75
N LEU A 318 -16.30 18.28 -0.58
CA LEU A 318 -17.34 17.30 -0.29
C LEU A 318 -18.50 18.02 0.40
N ASP A 319 -19.64 18.08 -0.30
CA ASP A 319 -20.93 18.31 0.32
C ASP A 319 -21.79 17.04 0.16
N ASN A 320 -22.53 16.70 1.22
CA ASN A 320 -23.33 15.47 1.24
C ASN A 320 -24.47 15.49 0.21
N GLU A 321 -24.86 16.67 -0.28
CA GLU A 321 -25.96 16.83 -1.24
C GLU A 321 -25.53 16.50 -2.68
N SER A 322 -24.29 16.82 -3.08
CA SER A 322 -23.85 16.69 -4.48
C SER A 322 -22.85 15.56 -4.70
N ILE A 323 -22.33 14.91 -3.65
CA ILE A 323 -21.25 13.92 -3.78
C ILE A 323 -21.60 12.77 -4.73
N SER A 324 -22.83 12.26 -4.67
CA SER A 324 -23.28 11.16 -5.53
C SER A 324 -23.31 11.55 -7.02
N SER A 325 -23.41 12.85 -7.32
CA SER A 325 -23.36 13.37 -8.69
C SER A 325 -21.95 13.74 -9.15
N LEU A 326 -21.13 14.33 -8.27
CA LEU A 326 -19.79 14.82 -8.60
C LEU A 326 -18.73 13.71 -8.50
N TYR A 327 -18.86 12.84 -7.51
CA TYR A 327 -17.90 11.78 -7.16
C TYR A 327 -18.64 10.45 -6.87
N PRO A 328 -19.38 9.90 -7.85
CA PRO A 328 -20.23 8.72 -7.67
C PRO A 328 -19.47 7.48 -7.16
N SER A 329 -18.19 7.35 -7.49
CA SER A 329 -17.37 6.22 -7.03
C SER A 329 -16.99 6.35 -5.57
N LEU A 330 -16.75 7.58 -5.08
CA LEU A 330 -16.51 7.81 -3.64
C LEU A 330 -17.76 7.42 -2.83
N ASP A 331 -18.94 7.80 -3.29
CA ASP A 331 -20.22 7.47 -2.66
C ASP A 331 -20.52 5.97 -2.70
N THR A 332 -20.32 5.33 -3.86
CA THR A 332 -20.47 3.88 -4.01
C THR A 332 -19.53 3.12 -3.05
N MET A 333 -18.29 3.58 -2.90
CA MET A 333 -17.33 2.99 -1.94
C MET A 333 -17.77 3.21 -0.48
N LYS A 334 -18.39 4.34 -0.14
CA LYS A 334 -18.88 4.62 1.23
C LYS A 334 -19.97 3.64 1.65
N GLN A 335 -20.83 3.24 0.71
CA GLN A 335 -21.94 2.30 0.96
C GLN A 335 -21.47 0.85 1.25
N LEU A 336 -20.20 0.51 1.00
CA LEU A 336 -19.67 -0.82 1.33
C LEU A 336 -19.63 -1.03 2.85
N GLU A 337 -20.15 -2.17 3.32
CA GLU A 337 -20.03 -2.61 4.71
C GLU A 337 -18.57 -2.97 5.05
N SER A 338 -18.15 -2.68 6.29
CA SER A 338 -16.86 -3.07 6.90
C SER A 338 -15.63 -3.02 5.97
N LYS A 339 -14.88 -1.91 6.04
CA LYS A 339 -13.86 -1.60 5.02
C LYS A 339 -12.60 -0.95 5.57
N THR A 340 -11.48 -1.19 4.90
CA THR A 340 -10.25 -0.43 5.09
C THR A 340 -10.04 0.42 3.85
N VAL A 341 -10.04 1.75 4.00
CA VAL A 341 -9.76 2.71 2.94
C VAL A 341 -8.32 3.18 3.09
N TYR A 342 -7.50 2.89 2.08
CA TYR A 342 -6.17 3.44 1.95
C TYR A 342 -6.19 4.64 1.00
N ILE A 343 -5.80 5.81 1.47
CA ILE A 343 -5.50 6.94 0.60
C ILE A 343 -4.01 6.90 0.29
N VAL A 344 -3.63 6.68 -0.96
CA VAL A 344 -2.25 6.55 -1.39
C VAL A 344 -1.89 7.74 -2.26
N ALA A 345 -0.74 8.35 -2.01
CA ALA A 345 -0.21 9.41 -2.86
C ALA A 345 1.29 9.25 -3.01
N MET A 346 1.78 9.25 -4.24
CA MET A 346 3.18 8.99 -4.56
C MET A 346 3.75 10.17 -5.35
N ASP A 347 4.74 10.85 -4.77
CA ASP A 347 5.41 12.03 -5.33
C ASP A 347 4.53 13.29 -5.51
N VAL A 348 3.54 13.47 -4.65
CA VAL A 348 2.61 14.61 -4.72
C VAL A 348 3.07 15.85 -3.94
N ILE A 349 4.06 15.69 -3.07
CA ILE A 349 4.62 16.77 -2.24
C ILE A 349 5.86 17.34 -2.94
N TYR A 350 5.64 18.29 -3.85
CA TYR A 350 6.70 18.94 -4.63
C TYR A 350 6.52 20.46 -4.78
N ASN A 351 5.35 20.97 -4.39
CA ASN A 351 4.98 22.38 -4.50
C ASN A 351 4.29 22.81 -3.20
N ASP A 352 4.83 23.83 -2.53
CA ASP A 352 4.33 24.33 -1.25
C ASP A 352 2.91 24.90 -1.35
N PHE A 353 2.56 25.51 -2.47
CA PHE A 353 1.20 26.02 -2.73
C PHE A 353 0.13 24.91 -2.71
N LEU A 354 0.49 23.68 -3.07
CA LEU A 354 -0.44 22.54 -3.12
C LEU A 354 -0.55 21.79 -1.79
N ILE A 355 0.34 22.02 -0.82
CA ILE A 355 0.35 21.30 0.46
C ILE A 355 -0.99 21.46 1.18
N LYS A 356 -1.45 22.70 1.37
CA LYS A 356 -2.69 22.97 2.10
C LYS A 356 -3.94 22.42 1.37
N PRO A 357 -4.14 22.66 0.05
CA PRO A 357 -5.20 22.01 -0.71
C PRO A 357 -5.19 20.47 -0.59
N PHE A 358 -4.01 19.85 -0.68
CA PHE A 358 -3.85 18.39 -0.57
C PHE A 358 -4.24 17.87 0.82
N LEU A 359 -3.73 18.50 1.89
CA LEU A 359 -4.08 18.13 3.26
C LEU A 359 -5.59 18.29 3.55
N ASN A 360 -6.20 19.37 3.04
CA ASN A 360 -7.65 19.58 3.13
C ASN A 360 -8.43 18.50 2.39
N THR A 361 -7.96 18.05 1.22
CA THR A 361 -8.58 16.97 0.44
C THR A 361 -8.58 15.66 1.24
N ILE A 362 -7.43 15.29 1.81
CA ILE A 362 -7.31 14.10 2.66
C ILE A 362 -8.20 14.20 3.90
N GLN A 363 -8.23 15.36 4.56
CA GLN A 363 -9.08 15.57 5.74
C GLN A 363 -10.56 15.38 5.40
N GLN A 364 -11.03 15.95 4.29
CA GLN A 364 -12.41 15.80 3.83
C GLN A 364 -12.74 14.35 3.51
N LEU A 365 -11.89 13.65 2.77
CA LEU A 365 -12.09 12.22 2.45
C LEU A 365 -12.12 11.37 3.73
N ARG A 366 -11.16 11.58 4.65
CA ARG A 366 -11.10 10.87 5.93
C ARG A 366 -12.36 11.10 6.75
N ALA A 367 -12.78 12.36 6.90
CA ALA A 367 -14.01 12.70 7.62
C ALA A 367 -15.24 12.05 6.96
N TYR A 368 -15.34 12.11 5.63
CA TYR A 368 -16.45 11.53 4.88
C TYR A 368 -16.58 10.01 5.08
N TYR A 369 -15.49 9.25 5.09
CA TYR A 369 -15.56 7.80 5.29
C TYR A 369 -15.75 7.37 6.75
N LEU A 370 -15.34 8.21 7.70
CA LEU A 370 -15.53 7.96 9.14
C LEU A 370 -16.85 8.51 9.68
N GLU A 371 -17.55 9.35 8.90
CA GLU A 371 -18.88 9.83 9.23
C GLU A 371 -19.83 8.65 9.47
N ASP A 372 -20.54 8.70 10.59
CA ASP A 372 -21.50 7.69 11.05
C ASP A 372 -20.95 6.26 11.31
N ASP A 373 -19.62 6.07 11.35
CA ASP A 373 -19.01 4.78 11.71
C ASP A 373 -19.05 4.51 13.24
N ASN A 374 -20.25 4.33 13.77
CA ASN A 374 -20.49 4.13 15.19
C ASN A 374 -19.89 2.82 15.74
N ASN A 375 -19.63 1.84 14.86
CA ASN A 375 -19.17 0.51 15.25
C ASN A 375 -17.66 0.30 15.01
N GLY A 376 -16.93 1.31 14.52
CA GLY A 376 -15.50 1.18 14.20
C GLY A 376 -15.21 0.19 13.07
N SER A 377 -16.17 0.04 12.15
CA SER A 377 -16.12 -0.88 11.02
C SER A 377 -15.30 -0.35 9.84
N VAL A 378 -15.03 0.96 9.84
CA VAL A 378 -14.23 1.65 8.83
C VAL A 378 -12.88 2.02 9.41
N THR A 379 -11.82 1.70 8.67
CA THR A 379 -10.48 2.20 8.96
C THR A 379 -10.00 3.02 7.79
N VAL A 380 -9.57 4.25 8.02
CA VAL A 380 -8.90 5.08 7.02
C VAL A 380 -7.42 5.16 7.37
N VAL A 381 -6.54 4.91 6.40
CA VAL A 381 -5.09 5.04 6.53
C VAL A 381 -4.58 5.79 5.32
N ILE A 382 -3.71 6.77 5.54
CA ILE A 382 -3.12 7.55 4.45
C ILE A 382 -1.64 7.21 4.34
N LEU A 383 -1.17 6.88 3.13
CA LEU A 383 0.24 6.59 2.82
C LEU A 383 0.76 7.57 1.78
N ILE A 384 1.81 8.29 2.12
CA ILE A 384 2.36 9.36 1.30
C ILE A 384 3.84 9.06 1.06
N GLY A 385 4.17 8.68 -0.17
CA GLY A 385 5.55 8.58 -0.63
C GLY A 385 6.03 9.93 -1.13
N VAL A 386 7.18 10.39 -0.64
CA VAL A 386 7.78 11.68 -1.02
C VAL A 386 9.19 11.47 -1.55
N HIS A 387 9.52 12.13 -2.66
CA HIS A 387 10.91 12.28 -3.08
C HIS A 387 11.55 13.47 -2.37
N LEU A 388 12.71 13.24 -1.73
CA LEU A 388 13.45 14.24 -0.96
C LEU A 388 14.20 15.21 -1.89
N ARG A 389 13.47 16.12 -2.55
CA ARG A 389 14.04 17.13 -3.47
C ARG A 389 14.33 18.46 -2.79
N SER A 390 13.47 18.88 -1.86
CA SER A 390 13.60 20.13 -1.11
C SER A 390 13.26 19.85 0.34
N GLN A 391 14.21 20.19 1.21
CA GLN A 391 14.04 20.05 2.65
C GLN A 391 12.88 20.93 3.13
N GLU A 392 12.81 22.15 2.63
CA GLU A 392 11.80 23.14 2.98
C GLU A 392 10.39 22.66 2.67
N VAL A 393 10.14 22.15 1.46
CA VAL A 393 8.81 21.67 1.05
C VAL A 393 8.36 20.48 1.90
N VAL A 394 9.27 19.55 2.23
CA VAL A 394 8.95 18.40 3.09
C VAL A 394 8.70 18.85 4.53
N THR A 395 9.50 19.77 5.05
CA THR A 395 9.30 20.37 6.39
C THR A 395 7.93 21.04 6.46
N THR A 396 7.61 21.94 5.54
CA THR A 396 6.31 22.64 5.52
C THR A 396 5.14 21.67 5.44
N PHE A 397 5.25 20.58 4.67
CA PHE A 397 4.22 19.55 4.60
C PHE A 397 4.01 18.86 5.94
N LEU A 398 5.09 18.43 6.60
CA LEU A 398 5.00 17.74 7.88
C LEU A 398 4.56 18.65 9.02
N GLU A 399 5.02 19.91 9.05
CA GLU A 399 4.54 20.92 10.01
C GLU A 399 3.03 21.06 9.92
N GLN A 400 2.49 21.33 8.73
CA GLN A 400 1.05 21.51 8.53
C GLN A 400 0.25 20.24 8.81
N ALA A 401 0.83 19.05 8.58
CA ALA A 401 0.18 17.78 8.89
C ALA A 401 0.16 17.50 10.41
N ILE A 402 1.26 17.77 11.12
CA ILE A 402 1.36 17.58 12.58
C ILE A 402 0.50 18.59 13.34
N GLU A 403 0.29 19.78 12.79
CA GLU A 403 -0.61 20.79 13.35
C GLU A 403 -2.10 20.38 13.31
N GLN A 404 -2.47 19.35 12.53
CA GLN A 404 -3.83 18.82 12.56
C GLN A 404 -4.03 17.98 13.83
N ASP A 405 -4.74 18.52 14.81
CA ASP A 405 -5.00 17.86 16.11
C ASP A 405 -5.61 16.44 16.00
N THR A 406 -6.22 16.11 14.86
CA THR A 406 -6.88 14.81 14.63
C THR A 406 -5.96 13.73 14.06
N TRP A 407 -4.70 14.06 13.76
CA TRP A 407 -3.80 13.20 13.01
C TRP A 407 -2.66 12.68 13.86
N SER A 408 -2.29 11.43 13.64
CA SER A 408 -0.99 10.89 14.04
C SER A 408 -0.13 10.67 12.80
N VAL A 409 1.00 11.37 12.72
CA VAL A 409 1.94 11.30 11.58
C VAL A 409 3.09 10.37 11.96
N TYR A 410 3.37 9.40 11.10
CA TYR A 410 4.46 8.45 11.29
C TYR A 410 5.40 8.48 10.09
N SER A 411 6.71 8.56 10.33
CA SER A 411 7.70 8.18 9.33
C SER A 411 7.89 6.65 9.34
N ILE A 412 7.88 6.06 8.15
CA ILE A 412 8.08 4.63 7.94
C ILE A 412 9.45 4.42 7.35
N ASP A 413 10.27 3.69 8.08
CA ASP A 413 11.66 3.49 7.73
C ASP A 413 12.01 2.02 7.59
N THR A 414 12.76 1.72 6.53
CA THR A 414 13.45 0.43 6.36
C THR A 414 14.83 0.71 5.79
N LEU A 415 15.70 -0.30 5.77
CA LEU A 415 17.00 -0.16 5.12
C LEU A 415 16.89 0.31 3.65
N GLU A 416 15.87 -0.16 2.92
CA GLU A 416 15.67 0.19 1.51
C GLU A 416 15.25 1.65 1.34
N TRP A 417 14.30 2.11 2.17
CA TRP A 417 13.86 3.52 2.19
C TRP A 417 15.01 4.44 2.62
N LYS A 418 15.77 4.09 3.66
CA LYS A 418 16.91 4.87 4.18
C LYS A 418 18.03 5.07 3.16
N LYS A 419 18.30 4.06 2.33
CA LYS A 419 19.29 4.12 1.23
C LYS A 419 18.78 4.86 0.00
N SER A 420 17.48 5.09 -0.11
CA SER A 420 16.86 5.73 -1.27
C SER A 420 16.80 7.26 -1.12
N ARG A 421 16.28 7.94 -2.16
CA ARG A 421 15.91 9.37 -2.13
C ARG A 421 14.45 9.60 -1.75
N PHE A 422 13.79 8.57 -1.24
CA PHE A 422 12.38 8.59 -0.91
C PHE A 422 12.19 8.43 0.60
N ASN A 423 11.08 9.00 1.08
CA ASN A 423 10.51 8.70 2.38
C ASN A 423 9.07 8.24 2.22
N LEU A 424 8.62 7.41 3.16
CA LEU A 424 7.22 7.02 3.27
C LEU A 424 6.67 7.53 4.60
N TYR A 425 5.56 8.25 4.51
CA TYR A 425 4.82 8.72 5.67
C TYR A 425 3.47 8.03 5.75
N MET A 426 3.00 7.80 6.96
CA MET A 426 1.66 7.32 7.25
C MET A 426 0.93 8.31 8.14
N ILE A 427 -0.32 8.63 7.80
CA ILE A 427 -1.20 9.45 8.62
C ILE A 427 -2.41 8.60 9.02
N LYS A 428 -2.81 8.70 10.28
CA LYS A 428 -4.00 8.02 10.84
C LYS A 428 -4.92 9.00 11.55
#